data_AF-A0A1A2XF46-F1
#
_entry.id   AF-A0A1A2XF46-F1
#
_cell.length_a   1.000
_cell.length_b   1.000
_cell.length_c   1.000
_cell.angle_alpha   90.00
_cell.angle_beta   90.00
_cell.angle_gamma   90.00
#
_symmetry.space_group_name_H-M   'P 1'
#
loop_
_entity.id
_entity.type
_entity.pdbx_description
1 polymer ?
#
loop_
_entity_poly.entity_id
_entity_poly.type
_entity_poly.pdbx_seq_one_letter_code
_entity_poly.pdbx_strand_id
1 'polypeptide(L)'
;MTIREISIPDLAQATAGWAGEVPTQGDVPPAPTAGADPITAAVMTTTSLWPATHEAFAARRGADAGKLAGANGATSAILGNTDSDNAANIAASGLEA
;
A
#
# COMPACT_ATOMS: atom_id res chain seq x y z
N MET A 1 11.95 22.34 -8.55
CA MET A 1 11.58 21.11 -7.82
C MET A 1 12.18 21.21 -6.44
N THR A 2 11.37 21.52 -5.43
CA THR A 2 11.83 21.66 -4.05
C THR A 2 11.70 20.29 -3.40
N ILE A 3 12.81 19.74 -2.89
CA ILE A 3 12.77 18.52 -2.08
C ILE A 3 12.13 18.93 -0.75
N ARG A 4 11.03 18.28 -0.37
CA ARG A 4 10.36 18.49 0.91
C ARG A 4 10.74 17.33 1.82
N GLU A 5 11.38 17.63 2.94
CA GLU A 5 11.65 16.64 3.99
C GLU A 5 10.34 16.23 4.67
N ILE A 6 10.21 14.95 4.98
CA ILE A 6 9.08 14.37 5.74
C ILE A 6 9.63 13.83 7.05
N SER A 7 8.96 14.12 8.17
CA SER A 7 9.37 13.57 9.46
C SER A 7 9.00 12.09 9.57
N ILE A 8 9.68 11.35 10.45
CA ILE A 8 9.37 9.93 10.70
C ILE A 8 7.90 9.74 11.14
N PRO A 9 7.35 10.53 12.08
CA PRO A 9 5.93 10.45 12.44
C PRO A 9 4.99 10.72 11.26
N ASP A 10 5.29 11.73 10.43
CA ASP A 10 4.47 12.06 9.26
C ASP A 10 4.50 10.94 8.21
N LEU A 11 5.66 10.30 8.01
CA LEU A 11 5.80 9.15 7.12
C LEU A 11 4.93 7.98 7.62
N ALA A 12 4.95 7.68 8.92
CA ALA A 12 4.14 6.63 9.50
C ALA A 12 2.63 6.94 9.35
N GLN A 13 2.22 8.18 9.64
CA GLN A 13 0.84 8.60 9.50
C GLN A 13 0.36 8.55 8.05
N ALA A 14 1.14 9.07 7.10
CA ALA A 14 0.82 9.04 5.69
C ALA A 14 0.71 7.60 5.16
N THR A 15 1.62 6.72 5.60
CA THR A 15 1.59 5.30 5.25
C THR A 15 0.33 4.62 5.77
N ALA A 16 -0.03 4.85 7.03
CA ALA A 16 -1.22 4.27 7.64
C ALA A 16 -2.52 4.79 7.00
N GLY A 17 -2.59 6.10 6.72
CA GLY A 17 -3.72 6.72 6.04
C GLY A 17 -3.92 6.13 4.64
N TRP A 18 -2.85 6.11 3.84
CA TRP A 18 -2.89 5.51 2.51
C TRP A 18 -3.26 4.01 2.55
N ALA A 19 -2.65 3.24 3.46
CA ALA A 19 -2.93 1.81 3.58
C ALA A 19 -4.39 1.52 3.98
N GLY A 20 -5.00 2.37 4.81
CA GLY A 20 -6.40 2.27 5.20
C GLY A 20 -7.38 2.53 4.04
N GLU A 21 -6.96 3.26 3.01
CA GLU A 21 -7.75 3.55 1.81
C GLU A 21 -7.59 2.49 0.70
N VAL A 22 -6.69 1.51 0.89
CA VAL A 22 -6.44 0.49 -0.14
C VAL A 22 -7.69 -0.38 -0.34
N PRO A 23 -8.24 -0.45 -1.56
CA PRO A 23 -9.44 -1.22 -1.82
C PRO A 23 -9.12 -2.71 -1.82
N THR A 24 -9.29 -3.32 -0.64
CA THR A 24 -8.99 -4.72 -0.35
C THR A 24 -10.24 -5.57 -0.20
N GLN A 25 -11.44 -4.98 -0.26
CA GLN A 25 -12.68 -5.73 -0.16
C GLN A 25 -12.79 -6.70 -1.33
N GLY A 26 -12.77 -7.98 -0.99
CA GLY A 26 -13.05 -9.09 -1.88
C GLY A 26 -14.52 -9.48 -1.82
N ASP A 27 -15.42 -8.56 -2.17
CA ASP A 27 -16.82 -8.92 -2.35
C ASP A 27 -17.00 -9.42 -3.78
N VAL A 28 -16.95 -10.75 -3.94
CA VAL A 28 -17.16 -11.43 -5.22
C VAL A 28 -18.51 -10.97 -5.78
N PRO A 29 -18.54 -10.17 -6.87
CA PRO A 29 -19.80 -9.83 -7.50
C PRO A 29 -20.43 -11.14 -8.00
N PRO A 30 -21.77 -11.31 -7.89
CA PRO A 30 -22.42 -12.51 -8.37
C PRO A 30 -22.08 -12.72 -9.85
N ALA A 31 -21.81 -13.98 -10.22
CA ALA A 31 -21.56 -14.32 -11.60
C ALA A 31 -22.76 -13.91 -12.47
N PRO A 32 -22.53 -13.34 -13.66
CA PRO A 32 -23.61 -12.96 -14.56
C PRO A 32 -24.44 -14.19 -14.99
N THR A 33 -25.77 -14.10 -14.93
CA THR A 33 -26.67 -15.14 -15.47
C THR A 33 -26.86 -15.01 -16.98
N ALA A 34 -26.61 -16.07 -17.75
CA ALA A 34 -26.78 -16.05 -19.19
C ALA A 34 -28.24 -15.75 -19.61
N GLY A 35 -28.41 -14.77 -20.50
CA GLY A 35 -29.66 -14.53 -21.22
C GLY A 35 -29.81 -15.50 -22.40
N ALA A 36 -31.04 -15.67 -22.86
CA ALA A 36 -31.37 -16.64 -23.92
C ALA A 36 -30.93 -16.18 -25.33
N ASP A 37 -30.71 -14.88 -25.54
CA ASP A 37 -30.27 -14.37 -26.84
C ASP A 37 -28.74 -14.46 -27.02
N PRO A 38 -28.26 -14.61 -28.27
CA PRO A 38 -26.83 -14.80 -28.56
C PRO A 38 -25.94 -13.64 -28.12
N ILE A 39 -26.44 -12.40 -28.11
CA ILE A 39 -25.66 -11.22 -27.73
C ILE A 39 -25.44 -11.23 -26.22
N THR A 40 -26.50 -11.48 -25.44
CA THR A 40 -26.40 -11.58 -23.99
C THR A 40 -25.51 -12.76 -23.58
N ALA A 41 -25.62 -13.92 -24.24
CA ALA A 41 -24.73 -15.06 -23.99
C ALA A 41 -23.25 -14.71 -24.24
N ALA A 42 -22.94 -13.97 -25.29
CA ALA A 42 -21.58 -13.53 -25.61
C ALA A 42 -21.02 -12.54 -24.56
N VAL A 43 -21.84 -11.57 -24.12
CA VAL A 43 -21.47 -10.62 -23.05
C VAL A 43 -21.21 -11.36 -21.74
N MET A 44 -22.10 -12.26 -21.32
CA MET A 44 -21.93 -13.03 -20.08
C MET A 44 -20.71 -13.95 -20.11
N THR A 45 -20.43 -14.56 -21.25
CA THR A 45 -19.22 -15.37 -21.42
C THR A 45 -17.96 -14.52 -21.21
N THR A 46 -17.94 -13.32 -21.78
CA THR A 46 -16.79 -12.40 -21.67
C THR A 46 -16.61 -11.86 -20.25
N THR A 47 -17.69 -11.59 -19.52
CA THR A 47 -17.65 -11.03 -18.16
C THR A 47 -17.61 -12.08 -17.06
N SER A 48 -17.78 -13.36 -17.38
CA SER A 48 -17.77 -14.48 -16.42
C SER A 48 -16.51 -14.56 -15.55
N LEU A 49 -15.37 -14.12 -16.08
CA LEU A 49 -14.09 -14.11 -15.37
C LEU A 49 -13.88 -12.88 -14.48
N TRP A 50 -14.74 -11.86 -14.60
CA TRP A 50 -14.59 -10.61 -13.87
C TRP A 50 -14.57 -10.81 -12.35
N PRO A 51 -15.48 -11.58 -11.72
CA PRO A 51 -15.47 -11.76 -10.27
C PRO A 51 -14.16 -12.36 -9.76
N ALA A 52 -13.65 -13.42 -10.39
CA ALA A 52 -12.38 -14.03 -10.01
C ALA A 52 -11.18 -13.08 -10.21
N THR A 53 -11.20 -12.29 -11.29
CA THR A 53 -10.16 -11.29 -11.56
C THR A 53 -10.18 -10.16 -10.53
N HIS A 54 -11.38 -9.71 -10.13
CA HIS A 54 -11.57 -8.73 -9.08
C HIS A 54 -10.92 -9.17 -7.76
N GLU A 55 -11.21 -10.39 -7.32
CA GLU A 55 -10.63 -10.97 -6.10
C GLU A 55 -9.12 -11.05 -6.15
N ALA A 56 -8.57 -11.52 -7.27
CA ALA A 56 -7.12 -11.60 -7.45
C ALA A 56 -6.47 -10.21 -7.34
N PHE A 57 -7.10 -9.18 -7.90
CA PHE A 57 -6.60 -7.81 -7.77
C PHE A 57 -6.79 -7.22 -6.37
N ALA A 58 -7.89 -7.50 -5.67
CA ALA A 58 -8.11 -7.08 -4.29
C ALA A 58 -7.04 -7.66 -3.35
N ALA A 59 -6.80 -8.97 -3.45
CA ALA A 59 -5.75 -9.66 -2.69
C ALA A 59 -4.36 -9.09 -3.00
N ARG A 60 -4.05 -8.86 -4.28
CA ARG A 60 -2.76 -8.30 -4.70
C ARG A 60 -2.54 -6.88 -4.17
N ARG A 61 -3.57 -6.02 -4.22
CA ARG A 61 -3.50 -4.66 -3.64
C ARG A 61 -3.21 -4.71 -2.14
N GLY A 62 -3.88 -5.59 -1.40
CA GLY A 62 -3.60 -5.77 0.03
C GLY A 62 -2.15 -6.21 0.31
N ALA A 63 -1.64 -7.17 -0.46
CA ALA A 63 -0.26 -7.63 -0.33
C ALA A 63 0.76 -6.53 -0.66
N ASP A 64 0.54 -5.78 -1.74
CA ASP A 64 1.45 -4.71 -2.16
C ASP A 64 1.40 -3.51 -1.18
N ALA A 65 0.24 -3.23 -0.59
CA ALA A 65 0.11 -2.24 0.48
C ALA A 65 0.90 -2.63 1.74
N GLY A 66 0.82 -3.91 2.14
CA GLY A 66 1.61 -4.43 3.25
C GLY A 66 3.11 -4.33 3.02
N LYS A 67 3.57 -4.60 1.78
CA LYS A 67 4.99 -4.42 1.41
C LYS A 67 5.43 -2.97 1.52
N LEU A 68 4.64 -2.02 1.03
CA LEU A 68 4.97 -0.60 1.11
C LEU A 68 5.01 -0.14 2.57
N ALA A 69 4.04 -0.55 3.39
CA ALA A 69 4.04 -0.25 4.81
C ALA A 69 5.28 -0.78 5.53
N GLY A 70 5.69 -2.02 5.22
CA GLY A 70 6.93 -2.60 5.74
C GLY A 70 8.19 -1.84 5.30
N ALA A 71 8.27 -1.44 4.02
CA ALA A 71 9.39 -0.66 3.50
C ALA A 71 9.51 0.72 4.17
N ASN A 72 8.38 1.40 4.39
CA ASN A 72 8.36 2.69 5.09
C ASN A 72 8.76 2.52 6.56
N GLY A 73 8.28 1.46 7.24
CA GLY A 73 8.70 1.13 8.60
C GLY A 73 10.22 0.89 8.72
N ALA A 74 10.80 0.14 7.77
CA ALA A 74 12.25 -0.08 7.72
C ALA A 74 13.02 1.23 7.49
N THR A 75 12.52 2.09 6.60
CA THR A 75 13.11 3.41 6.34
C THR A 75 13.10 4.27 7.59
N SER A 76 11.97 4.34 8.30
CA SER A 76 11.85 5.05 9.58
C SER A 76 12.85 4.55 10.63
N ALA A 77 13.03 3.23 10.75
CA ALA A 77 13.98 2.66 11.69
C ALA A 77 15.43 3.02 11.34
N ILE A 78 15.81 2.96 10.06
CA ILE A 78 17.15 3.33 9.61
C ILE A 78 17.44 4.80 9.91
N LEU A 79 16.50 5.69 9.60
CA LEU A 79 16.64 7.13 9.87
C LEU A 79 16.75 7.42 11.37
N GLY A 80 15.91 6.79 12.20
CA GLY A 80 15.94 6.97 13.65
C GLY A 80 17.25 6.47 14.28
N ASN A 81 17.75 5.31 13.85
CA ASN A 81 19.03 4.80 14.32
C ASN A 81 20.19 5.73 13.91
N THR A 82 20.18 6.19 12.65
CA THR A 82 21.20 7.13 12.16
C THR A 82 21.19 8.44 12.95
N ASP A 83 20.01 8.97 13.27
CA ASP A 83 19.87 10.18 14.06
C ASP A 83 20.39 9.99 15.49
N SER A 84 20.05 8.87 16.13
CA SER A 84 20.57 8.50 17.45
C SER A 84 22.10 8.34 17.46
N ASP A 85 22.66 7.69 16.44
CA ASP A 85 24.12 7.50 16.31
C ASP A 85 24.82 8.84 16.10
N ASN A 86 24.25 9.72 15.27
CA ASN A 86 24.78 11.06 15.05
C ASN A 86 24.73 11.89 16.34
N ALA A 87 23.63 11.86 17.08
CA ALA A 87 23.51 12.55 18.36
C ALA A 87 24.56 12.06 19.36
N ALA A 88 24.77 10.74 19.46
CA ALA A 88 25.80 10.16 20.31
C ALA A 88 27.22 10.59 19.91
N ASN A 89 27.51 10.64 18.60
CA ASN A 89 28.81 11.09 18.08
C ASN A 89 29.07 12.58 18.33
N ILE A 90 28.04 13.43 18.17
CA ILE A 90 28.14 14.86 18.47
C ILE A 90 28.46 15.05 19.96
N ALA A 91 27.70 14.40 20.85
CA ALA A 91 27.94 14.45 22.28
C ALA A 91 29.36 13.96 22.65
N ALA A 92 29.82 12.88 22.02
CA ALA A 92 31.17 12.33 22.25
C ALA A 92 32.30 13.23 21.70
N SER A 93 32.04 14.01 20.65
CA SER A 93 33.03 14.88 20.03
C SER A 93 33.31 16.17 20.80
N GLY A 94 32.51 16.49 21.83
CA GLY A 94 32.63 17.74 22.58
C GLY A 94 32.25 18.98 21.77
N LEU A 95 31.57 18.81 20.64
CA LEU A 95 30.99 19.88 19.80
C LEU A 95 29.63 20.38 20.32
N GLU A 96 29.22 19.97 21.52
CA GLU A 96 28.05 20.58 22.16
C GLU A 96 28.33 22.06 22.42
N ALA A 97 27.50 22.93 21.85
CA ALA A 97 27.59 24.38 22.00
C ALA A 97 27.11 24.83 23.38
#